data_AF-A0A972L4W6-F1
#
_entry.id   AF-A0A972L4W6-F1
#
_cell.length_a   1.000
_cell.length_b   1.000
_cell.length_c   1.000
_cell.angle_alpha   90.00
_cell.angle_beta   90.00
_cell.angle_gamma   90.00
#
_symmetry.space_group_name_H-M   'P 1'
#
loop_
_entity.id
_entity.type
_entity.pdbx_description
1 polymer ?
#
loop_
_entity_poly.entity_id
_entity_poly.type
_entity_poly.pdbx_seq_one_letter_code
_entity_poly.pdbx_strand_id
1 'polypeptide(L)'
;MKKFRLGLVILMGVFLIMTISAHADEKKGPSELLERWEQISPAERKVIRERYRVWKKLSPEEKRFIRNNYRRFKKLSPEQRRKLVRRFRQFQKLSGPEKRRILANLKRFRALPPERRRHLRQLFRRWQRLSPEERRIFRERIRQKAGK
;
A
#
# COMPACT_ATOMS: atom_id res chain seq x y z
N MET A 1 5.74 -15.28 -15.46
CA MET A 1 4.95 -14.15 -14.91
C MET A 1 5.19 -13.90 -13.40
N LYS A 2 6.34 -13.35 -12.99
CA LYS A 2 6.74 -13.19 -11.57
C LYS A 2 6.59 -11.76 -10.97
N LYS A 3 6.13 -10.74 -11.73
CA LYS A 3 6.44 -9.32 -11.43
C LYS A 3 5.41 -8.45 -10.65
N PHE A 4 4.32 -8.99 -10.09
CA PHE A 4 3.27 -8.15 -9.45
C PHE A 4 2.98 -8.42 -7.97
N ARG A 5 3.79 -9.24 -7.28
CA ARG A 5 3.49 -9.69 -5.91
C ARG A 5 3.81 -8.68 -4.79
N LEU A 6 4.42 -7.53 -5.08
CA LEU A 6 5.08 -6.71 -4.05
C LEU A 6 4.64 -5.23 -3.98
N GLY A 7 3.61 -4.81 -4.71
CA GLY A 7 3.23 -3.40 -4.80
C GLY A 7 2.78 -2.72 -3.49
N LEU A 8 2.33 -3.50 -2.48
CA LEU A 8 1.91 -2.97 -1.18
C LEU A 8 3.04 -2.99 -0.14
N VAL A 9 4.00 -3.92 -0.27
CA VAL A 9 5.12 -4.12 0.67
C VAL A 9 6.27 -3.17 0.36
N ILE A 10 6.50 -2.88 -0.92
CA ILE A 10 7.49 -1.87 -1.35
C ILE A 10 7.05 -0.45 -0.95
N LEU A 11 5.75 -0.18 -0.89
CA LEU A 11 5.21 1.17 -0.63
C LEU A 11 5.59 1.72 0.75
N MET A 12 5.79 0.83 1.74
CA MET A 12 6.22 1.21 3.10
C MET A 12 7.73 0.99 3.35
N GLY A 13 8.38 0.10 2.58
CA GLY A 13 9.84 -0.02 2.57
C GLY A 13 10.53 1.18 1.91
N VAL A 14 9.94 1.77 0.86
CA VAL A 14 10.48 2.99 0.22
C VAL A 14 10.17 4.26 1.05
N PHE A 15 9.30 4.15 2.04
CA PHE A 15 8.82 5.27 2.85
C PHE A 15 9.93 5.94 3.69
N LEU A 16 10.99 5.21 4.06
CA LEU A 16 12.15 5.76 4.79
C LEU A 16 13.15 6.48 3.88
N ILE A 17 13.14 6.22 2.57
CA ILE A 17 13.92 7.02 1.60
C ILE A 17 13.18 8.32 1.30
N MET A 18 11.84 8.29 1.20
CA MET A 18 11.06 9.49 0.88
C MET A 18 10.84 10.44 2.07
N THR A 19 11.15 10.04 3.29
CA THR A 19 11.34 11.01 4.38
C THR A 19 12.62 11.83 4.21
N ILE A 20 13.59 11.37 3.41
CA ILE A 20 14.81 12.13 3.06
C ILE A 20 14.62 12.90 1.74
N SER A 21 13.90 12.36 0.74
CA SER A 21 13.66 13.08 -0.54
C SER A 21 12.32 13.79 -0.67
N ALA A 22 11.45 13.78 0.34
CA ALA A 22 10.16 14.43 0.21
C ALA A 22 9.64 15.13 1.48
N HIS A 23 10.55 15.45 2.40
CA HIS A 23 10.54 16.74 3.09
C HIS A 23 11.67 17.62 2.55
N ALA A 24 12.10 17.41 1.30
CA ALA A 24 12.61 18.52 0.52
C ALA A 24 11.38 19.41 0.26
N ASP A 25 11.11 20.31 1.20
CA ASP A 25 10.86 21.68 0.77
C ASP A 25 11.95 22.00 -0.24
N GLU A 26 11.56 22.47 -1.42
CA GLU A 26 12.49 22.94 -2.45
C GLU A 26 13.43 24.06 -1.93
N LYS A 27 13.19 24.53 -0.69
CA LYS A 27 13.94 25.52 0.07
C LYS A 27 15.01 24.97 1.02
N LYS A 28 15.09 23.65 1.27
CA LYS A 28 16.05 23.08 2.23
C LYS A 28 17.28 22.55 1.49
N GLY A 29 18.41 23.25 1.67
CA GLY A 29 19.65 23.03 0.93
C GLY A 29 20.39 21.73 1.26
N PRO A 30 21.46 21.39 0.51
CA PRO A 30 22.27 20.19 0.72
C PRO A 30 22.83 20.02 2.14
N SER A 31 23.05 21.12 2.86
CA SER A 31 23.58 21.16 4.23
C SER A 31 22.65 20.53 5.26
N GLU A 32 21.35 20.85 5.23
CA GLU A 32 20.37 20.32 6.20
C GLU A 32 20.15 18.81 6.02
N LEU A 33 20.29 18.31 4.78
CA LEU A 33 20.25 16.88 4.49
C LEU A 33 21.48 16.14 5.05
N LEU A 34 22.65 16.79 5.03
CA LEU A 34 23.89 16.24 5.58
C LEU A 34 23.85 16.21 7.10
N GLU A 35 23.44 17.29 7.76
CA GLU A 35 23.27 17.33 9.23
C GLU A 35 22.30 16.26 9.71
N ARG A 36 21.17 16.11 9.03
CA ARG A 36 20.21 15.06 9.36
C ARG A 36 20.76 13.66 9.08
N TRP A 37 21.61 13.48 8.07
CA TRP A 37 22.27 12.20 7.81
C TRP A 37 23.27 11.84 8.91
N GLU A 38 23.97 12.84 9.45
CA GLU A 38 24.88 12.68 10.57
C GLU A 38 24.17 12.25 11.85
N GLN A 39 22.96 12.73 12.08
CA GLN A 39 22.12 12.35 13.22
C GLN A 39 21.49 10.95 13.11
N ILE A 40 21.51 10.31 11.93
CA ILE A 40 20.95 8.96 11.75
C ILE A 40 21.95 7.92 12.28
N SER A 41 21.46 6.97 13.08
CA SER A 41 22.28 5.90 13.65
C SER A 41 22.91 5.01 12.57
N PRO A 42 24.06 4.36 12.83
CA PRO A 42 24.69 3.45 11.86
C PRO A 42 23.76 2.34 11.35
N ALA A 43 22.89 1.81 12.22
CA ALA A 43 21.90 0.79 11.87
C ALA A 43 20.86 1.32 10.88
N GLU A 44 20.36 2.54 11.08
CA GLU A 44 19.41 3.18 10.18
C GLU A 44 20.05 3.57 8.85
N ARG A 45 21.29 4.07 8.85
CA ARG A 45 22.06 4.34 7.62
C ARG A 45 22.21 3.09 6.77
N LYS A 46 22.46 1.93 7.38
CA LYS A 46 22.52 0.62 6.69
C LYS A 46 21.19 0.29 6.02
N VAL A 47 20.08 0.44 6.74
CA VAL A 47 18.73 0.21 6.20
C VAL A 47 18.43 1.13 5.02
N ILE A 48 18.80 2.41 5.10
CA ILE A 48 18.60 3.38 4.02
C ILE A 48 19.44 3.00 2.80
N ARG A 49 20.70 2.62 2.99
CA ARG A 49 21.62 2.17 1.93
C ARG A 49 21.05 0.96 1.18
N GLU A 50 20.55 -0.04 1.90
CA GLU A 50 19.95 -1.23 1.27
C GLU A 50 18.68 -0.90 0.47
N ARG A 51 17.80 -0.07 1.03
CA ARG A 51 16.61 0.38 0.31
C ARG A 51 17.00 1.17 -0.95
N TYR A 52 18.07 1.98 -0.88
CA TYR A 52 18.55 2.76 -2.01
C TYR A 52 19.12 1.87 -3.12
N ARG A 53 19.86 0.81 -2.76
CA ARG A 53 20.31 -0.22 -3.70
C ARG A 53 19.14 -0.86 -4.45
N VAL A 54 18.05 -1.20 -3.74
CA VAL A 54 16.82 -1.71 -4.36
C VAL A 54 16.20 -0.66 -5.29
N TRP A 55 16.09 0.60 -4.84
CA TRP A 55 15.53 1.69 -5.64
C TRP A 55 16.29 1.93 -6.95
N LYS A 56 17.63 1.91 -6.92
CA LYS A 56 18.46 2.05 -8.12
C LYS A 56 18.12 1.01 -9.18
N LYS A 57 17.90 -0.25 -8.75
CA LYS A 57 17.58 -1.40 -9.61
C LYS A 57 16.15 -1.41 -10.17
N LEU A 58 15.26 -0.53 -9.70
CA LEU A 58 13.89 -0.45 -10.22
C LEU A 58 13.85 0.14 -11.63
N SER A 59 12.96 -0.41 -12.45
CA SER A 59 12.62 0.13 -13.77
C SER A 59 12.00 1.54 -13.67
N PRO A 60 12.05 2.34 -14.75
CA PRO A 60 11.38 3.63 -14.81
C PRO A 60 9.89 3.55 -14.46
N GLU A 61 9.20 2.50 -14.91
CA GLU A 61 7.78 2.25 -14.65
C GLU A 61 7.51 2.01 -13.16
N GLU A 62 8.34 1.20 -12.50
CA GLU A 62 8.24 0.95 -11.06
C GLU A 62 8.51 2.22 -10.25
N LYS A 63 9.53 2.99 -10.63
CA LYS A 63 9.84 4.29 -10.02
C LYS A 63 8.66 5.26 -10.17
N ARG A 64 8.06 5.36 -11.37
CA ARG A 64 6.86 6.18 -11.62
C ARG A 64 5.67 5.70 -10.78
N PHE A 65 5.43 4.39 -10.71
CA PHE A 65 4.39 3.81 -9.87
C PHE A 65 4.56 4.21 -8.40
N ILE A 66 5.76 4.06 -7.85
CA ILE A 66 6.03 4.40 -6.45
C ILE A 66 5.87 5.92 -6.21
N ARG A 67 6.40 6.77 -7.10
CA ARG A 67 6.25 8.23 -7.02
C ARG A 67 4.78 8.66 -7.03
N ASN A 68 3.95 8.06 -7.89
CA ASN A 68 2.53 8.38 -7.98
C ASN A 68 1.76 7.93 -6.72
N ASN A 69 2.06 6.75 -6.19
CA ASN A 69 1.47 6.31 -4.93
C ASN A 69 1.88 7.21 -3.76
N TYR A 70 3.12 7.67 -3.75
CA TYR A 70 3.61 8.59 -2.74
C TYR A 70 2.89 9.94 -2.77
N ARG A 71 2.72 10.54 -3.97
CA ARG A 71 1.91 11.75 -4.15
C ARG A 71 0.50 11.60 -3.59
N ARG A 72 -0.14 10.43 -3.80
CA ARG A 72 -1.46 10.13 -3.23
C ARG A 72 -1.42 9.99 -1.72
N PHE A 73 -0.40 9.33 -1.18
CA PHE A 73 -0.22 9.20 0.27
C PHE A 73 -0.07 10.56 0.95
N LYS A 74 0.73 11.48 0.37
CA LYS A 74 0.88 12.84 0.89
C LYS A 74 -0.44 13.61 0.97
N LYS A 75 -1.40 13.32 0.09
CA LYS A 75 -2.73 13.95 0.10
C LYS A 75 -3.68 13.35 1.15
N LEU A 76 -3.31 12.26 1.82
CA LEU A 76 -4.13 11.66 2.87
C LEU A 76 -4.06 12.49 4.15
N SER A 77 -5.19 12.59 4.87
CA SER A 77 -5.25 13.18 6.20
C SER A 77 -4.40 12.38 7.20
N PRO A 78 -3.97 12.98 8.33
CA PRO A 78 -3.24 12.26 9.38
C PRO A 78 -3.93 10.96 9.82
N GLU A 79 -5.25 10.98 9.98
CA GLU A 79 -6.08 9.83 10.39
C GLU A 79 -6.05 8.73 9.32
N GLN A 80 -6.19 9.12 8.05
CA GLN A 80 -6.12 8.19 6.93
C GLN A 80 -4.74 7.54 6.83
N ARG A 81 -3.67 8.32 7.02
CA ARG A 81 -2.29 7.82 7.08
C ARG A 81 -2.11 6.83 8.24
N ARG A 82 -2.55 7.18 9.46
CA ARG A 82 -2.50 6.30 10.65
C ARG A 82 -3.24 4.98 10.39
N LYS A 83 -4.43 5.04 9.80
CA LYS A 83 -5.23 3.85 9.44
C LYS A 83 -4.51 2.96 8.43
N LEU A 84 -3.86 3.56 7.42
CA LEU A 84 -3.10 2.82 6.42
C LEU A 84 -1.88 2.13 7.03
N VAL A 85 -1.11 2.85 7.86
CA VAL A 85 0.05 2.29 8.57
C VAL A 85 -0.37 1.14 9.48
N ARG A 86 -1.47 1.27 10.22
CA ARG A 86 -2.00 0.19 11.08
C ARG A 86 -2.35 -1.06 10.28
N ARG A 87 -3.08 -0.90 9.16
CA ARG A 87 -3.42 -2.03 8.26
C ARG A 87 -2.19 -2.69 7.68
N PHE A 88 -1.18 -1.91 7.34
CA PHE A 88 0.08 -2.45 6.84
C PHE A 88 0.82 -3.27 7.90
N ARG A 89 0.91 -2.78 9.15
CA ARG A 89 1.49 -3.53 10.27
C ARG A 89 0.74 -4.85 10.51
N GLN A 90 -0.59 -4.82 10.47
CA GLN A 90 -1.41 -6.05 10.57
C GLN A 90 -1.08 -7.03 9.44
N PHE A 91 -1.00 -6.55 8.19
CA PHE A 91 -0.62 -7.37 7.06
C PHE A 91 0.79 -7.97 7.19
N GLN A 92 1.75 -7.23 7.74
CA GLN A 92 3.11 -7.73 7.98
C GLN A 92 3.15 -8.86 9.02
N LYS A 93 2.24 -8.85 9.99
CA LYS A 93 2.13 -9.90 11.01
C LYS A 93 1.47 -11.19 10.49
N LEU A 94 0.78 -11.15 9.35
CA LEU A 94 0.17 -12.34 8.76
C LEU A 94 1.21 -13.38 8.36
N SER A 95 0.83 -14.65 8.44
CA SER A 95 1.66 -15.77 7.98
C SER A 95 1.89 -15.71 6.46
N GLY A 96 2.92 -16.42 5.99
CA GLY A 96 3.22 -16.55 4.55
C GLY A 96 2.01 -17.02 3.72
N PRO A 97 1.31 -18.11 4.11
CA PRO A 97 0.10 -18.57 3.43
C PRO A 97 -1.01 -17.51 3.36
N GLU A 98 -1.28 -16.80 4.46
CA GLU A 98 -2.32 -15.76 4.50
C GLU A 98 -2.00 -14.58 3.59
N LYS A 99 -0.74 -14.11 3.63
CA LYS A 99 -0.25 -13.07 2.71
C LYS A 99 -0.44 -13.49 1.26
N ARG A 100 -0.09 -14.74 0.91
CA ARG A 100 -0.28 -15.28 -0.45
C ARG A 100 -1.76 -15.28 -0.86
N ARG A 101 -2.66 -15.70 0.03
CA ARG A 101 -4.11 -15.70 -0.22
C ARG A 101 -4.63 -14.30 -0.50
N ILE A 102 -4.27 -13.31 0.32
CA ILE A 102 -4.68 -11.91 0.14
C ILE A 102 -4.17 -11.36 -1.19
N LEU A 103 -2.89 -11.58 -1.50
CA LEU A 103 -2.28 -11.10 -2.74
C LEU A 103 -2.89 -11.76 -3.98
N ALA A 104 -3.24 -13.06 -3.90
CA ALA A 104 -3.94 -13.77 -4.96
C ALA A 104 -5.35 -13.20 -5.20
N ASN A 105 -6.11 -12.95 -4.13
CA ASN A 105 -7.43 -12.33 -4.22
C ASN A 105 -7.36 -10.92 -4.80
N LEU A 106 -6.36 -10.12 -4.39
CA LEU A 106 -6.13 -8.79 -4.97
C LEU A 106 -5.79 -8.87 -6.46
N LYS A 107 -4.96 -9.83 -6.88
CA LYS A 107 -4.64 -10.06 -8.29
C LYS A 107 -5.90 -10.39 -9.10
N ARG A 108 -6.72 -11.33 -8.62
CA ARG A 108 -8.00 -11.70 -9.24
C ARG A 108 -8.92 -10.49 -9.35
N PHE A 109 -9.09 -9.74 -8.27
CA PHE A 109 -9.92 -8.53 -8.27
C PHE A 109 -9.45 -7.48 -9.28
N ARG A 110 -8.13 -7.26 -9.41
CA ARG A 110 -7.57 -6.29 -10.36
C ARG A 110 -7.74 -6.71 -11.82
N ALA A 111 -7.78 -8.01 -12.09
CA ALA A 111 -8.01 -8.58 -13.42
C ALA A 111 -9.48 -8.52 -13.85
N LEU A 112 -10.42 -8.26 -12.94
CA LEU A 112 -11.83 -8.12 -13.29
C LEU A 112 -12.08 -6.90 -14.20
N PRO A 113 -13.06 -6.98 -15.12
CA PRO A 113 -13.54 -5.83 -15.88
C PRO A 113 -13.86 -4.62 -14.98
N PRO A 114 -13.60 -3.38 -15.42
CA PRO A 114 -13.89 -2.17 -14.64
C PRO A 114 -15.31 -2.15 -14.04
N GLU A 115 -16.30 -2.59 -14.79
CA GLU A 115 -17.73 -2.68 -14.47
C GLU A 115 -17.95 -3.63 -13.29
N ARG A 116 -17.42 -4.86 -13.41
CA ARG A 116 -17.44 -5.87 -12.35
C ARG A 116 -16.77 -5.34 -11.08
N ARG A 117 -15.63 -4.64 -11.21
CA ARG A 117 -14.95 -4.02 -10.05
C ARG A 117 -15.78 -2.91 -9.41
N ARG A 118 -16.46 -2.07 -10.21
CA ARG A 118 -17.37 -1.02 -9.70
C ARG A 118 -18.52 -1.65 -8.93
N HIS A 119 -19.16 -2.67 -9.48
CA HIS A 119 -20.26 -3.38 -8.85
C HIS A 119 -19.85 -4.00 -7.51
N LEU A 120 -18.73 -4.73 -7.45
CA LEU A 120 -18.22 -5.31 -6.20
C LEU A 120 -17.91 -4.25 -5.15
N ARG A 121 -17.38 -3.08 -5.56
CA ARG A 121 -17.16 -1.96 -4.62
C ARG A 121 -18.47 -1.41 -4.07
N GLN A 122 -19.52 -1.31 -4.87
CA GLN A 122 -20.84 -0.86 -4.42
C GLN A 122 -21.45 -1.86 -3.43
N LEU A 123 -21.42 -3.16 -3.75
CA LEU A 123 -21.88 -4.21 -2.84
C LEU A 123 -21.15 -4.15 -1.50
N PHE A 124 -19.83 -3.98 -1.52
CA PHE A 124 -19.04 -3.84 -0.30
C PHE A 124 -19.40 -2.59 0.50
N ARG A 125 -19.59 -1.43 -0.14
CA ARG A 125 -20.02 -0.19 0.53
C ARG A 125 -21.38 -0.35 1.19
N ARG A 126 -22.33 -1.01 0.51
CA ARG A 126 -23.64 -1.33 1.08
C ARG A 126 -23.49 -2.24 2.29
N TRP A 127 -22.76 -3.35 2.15
CA TRP A 127 -22.51 -4.31 3.22
C TRP A 127 -21.92 -3.67 4.50
N GLN A 128 -21.01 -2.70 4.35
CA GLN A 128 -20.41 -2.00 5.50
C GLN A 128 -21.41 -1.20 6.33
N ARG A 129 -22.52 -0.75 5.74
CA ARG A 129 -23.56 0.05 6.39
C ARG A 129 -24.66 -0.79 7.05
N LEU A 130 -24.74 -2.08 6.71
CA LEU A 130 -25.75 -3.00 7.23
C LEU A 130 -25.44 -3.42 8.68
N SER A 131 -26.50 -3.64 9.45
CA SER A 131 -26.45 -4.28 10.77
C SER A 131 -25.98 -5.75 10.67
N PRO A 132 -25.56 -6.39 11.78
CA PRO A 132 -25.13 -7.79 11.77
C PRO A 132 -26.18 -8.73 11.16
N GLU A 133 -27.46 -8.53 11.47
CA GLU A 133 -28.56 -9.37 10.96
C GLU A 133 -28.79 -9.13 9.47
N GLU A 134 -28.85 -7.87 9.05
CA GLU A 134 -28.99 -7.51 7.64
C GLU A 134 -27.81 -8.03 6.79
N ARG A 135 -26.61 -8.11 7.36
CA ARG A 135 -25.44 -8.70 6.69
C ARG A 135 -25.59 -10.20 6.44
N ARG A 136 -26.31 -10.94 7.30
CA ARG A 136 -26.58 -12.38 7.11
C ARG A 136 -27.47 -12.56 5.88
N ILE A 137 -28.62 -11.89 5.87
CA ILE A 137 -29.58 -11.92 4.77
C ILE A 137 -28.93 -11.43 3.46
N PHE A 138 -28.13 -10.36 3.52
CA PHE A 138 -27.43 -9.85 2.36
C PHE A 138 -26.46 -10.88 1.76
N ARG A 139 -25.69 -11.60 2.59
CA ARG A 139 -24.75 -12.64 2.11
C ARG A 139 -25.49 -13.80 1.44
N GLU A 140 -26.63 -14.22 1.99
CA GLU A 140 -27.47 -15.28 1.40
C GLU A 140 -28.00 -14.87 0.03
N ARG A 141 -28.53 -13.65 -0.09
CA ARG A 141 -29.02 -13.11 -1.38
C ARG A 141 -27.91 -13.06 -2.43
N ILE A 142 -26.71 -12.63 -2.05
CA ILE A 142 -25.57 -12.60 -2.98
C ILE A 142 -25.13 -14.02 -3.37
N ARG A 143 -25.14 -14.99 -2.44
CA ARG A 143 -24.82 -16.39 -2.73
C ARG A 143 -25.80 -17.00 -3.72
N GLN A 144 -27.11 -16.81 -3.51
CA GLN A 144 -28.15 -17.32 -4.41
C GLN A 144 -28.02 -16.74 -5.84
N LYS A 145 -27.70 -15.45 -5.95
CA LYS A 145 -27.49 -14.80 -7.25
C LYS A 145 -26.19 -15.18 -7.95
N ALA A 146 -25.20 -15.71 -7.22
CA ALA A 146 -23.91 -16.11 -7.77
C ALA A 146 -23.83 -17.59 -8.15
N GLY A 147 -24.79 -18.42 -7.68
CA GLY A 147 -24.90 -19.84 -8.01
C GLY A 147 -25.90 -20.15 -9.14
N LYS A 148 -26.51 -19.12 -9.73
CA LYS A 148 -27.25 -19.16 -11.00
C LYS A 148 -26.40 -18.49 -12.07
#